data_AF-I6ZPE0-F1
#
_entry.id   AF-I6ZPE0-F1
#
_cell.length_a   1.000
_cell.length_b   1.000
_cell.length_c   1.000
_cell.angle_alpha   90.00
_cell.angle_beta   90.00
_cell.angle_gamma   90.00
#
_symmetry.space_group_name_H-M   'P 1'
#
loop_
_entity.id
_entity.type
_entity.pdbx_description
1 polymer ?
#
loop_
_entity_poly.entity_id
_entity_poly.type
_entity_poly.pdbx_seq_one_letter_code
_entity_poly.pdbx_strand_id
1 'polypeptide(L)'
;LMNLMPSMTLWWFLLSSSNMAAPPSMNLMGEISLLNSLISWTWVSILLLMLLSFFSAVYTLFLYSYSQHGKIYSGKFSCSSGYIREYLLLFLHWFPLNLLTIKSSFFMLWI
;
A
#
# COMPACT_ATOMS: atom_id res chain seq x y z
N LEU A 1 12.28 -5.45 -12.60
CA LEU A 1 12.30 -4.03 -13.04
C LEU A 1 13.38 -3.19 -12.36
N MET A 2 13.91 -3.63 -11.22
CA MET A 2 14.91 -2.89 -10.42
C MET A 2 16.15 -2.43 -11.22
N ASN A 3 16.62 -3.23 -12.18
CA ASN A 3 17.76 -2.88 -13.03
C ASN A 3 17.42 -1.94 -14.21
N LEU A 4 16.15 -1.83 -14.60
CA LEU A 4 15.72 -1.03 -15.76
C LEU A 4 15.23 0.37 -15.38
N MET A 5 14.45 0.49 -14.30
CA MET A 5 13.87 1.76 -13.86
C MET A 5 13.78 1.83 -12.33
N PRO A 6 14.87 2.21 -11.65
CA PRO A 6 14.91 2.23 -10.18
C PRO A 6 13.92 3.25 -9.58
N SER A 7 13.72 4.40 -10.22
CA SER A 7 12.77 5.42 -9.78
C SER A 7 11.32 4.92 -9.75
N MET A 8 10.90 4.16 -10.75
CA MET A 8 9.55 3.58 -10.78
C MET A 8 9.39 2.49 -9.71
N THR A 9 10.44 1.72 -9.42
CA THR A 9 10.39 0.70 -8.38
C THR A 9 10.15 1.31 -6.99
N LEU A 10 10.72 2.48 -6.72
CA LEU A 10 10.51 3.21 -5.46
C LEU A 10 9.06 3.69 -5.32
N TRP A 11 8.43 4.18 -6.38
CA TRP A 11 7.01 4.56 -6.33
C TRP A 11 6.08 3.38 -6.07
N TRP A 12 6.37 2.22 -6.67
CA TRP A 12 5.66 0.98 -6.39
C TRP A 12 5.85 0.54 -4.93
N PHE A 13 7.06 0.67 -4.39
CA PHE A 13 7.32 0.37 -2.99
C PHE A 13 6.47 1.26 -2.07
N LEU A 14 6.51 2.58 -2.28
CA LEU A 14 5.74 3.55 -1.48
C LEU A 14 4.24 3.25 -1.50
N LEU A 15 3.64 3.02 -2.68
CA LEU A 15 2.21 2.70 -2.80
C LEU A 15 1.86 1.34 -2.21
N SER A 16 2.74 0.33 -2.36
CA SER A 16 2.53 -0.97 -1.73
C SER A 16 2.60 -0.90 -0.21
N SER A 17 3.48 -0.05 0.34
CA SER A 17 3.61 0.16 1.78
C SER A 17 2.37 0.85 2.40
N SER A 18 1.76 1.81 1.68
CA SER A 18 0.49 2.41 2.12
C SER A 18 -0.67 1.41 2.09
N ASN A 19 -0.65 0.46 1.15
CA ASN A 19 -1.67 -0.60 1.06
C ASN A 19 -1.47 -1.71 2.11
N MET A 20 -0.22 -1.99 2.51
CA MET A 20 0.11 -2.95 3.57
C MET A 20 -0.22 -2.41 4.98
N ALA A 21 -0.87 -1.26 5.09
CA ALA A 21 -1.16 -0.60 6.36
C ALA A 21 0.12 -0.34 7.20
N ALA A 22 1.24 0.02 6.56
CA ALA A 22 2.46 0.39 7.30
C ALA A 22 2.24 1.69 8.11
N PRO A 23 2.94 1.89 9.25
CA PRO A 23 2.92 3.18 9.96
C PRO A 23 3.66 4.18 9.07
N PRO A 24 3.17 5.38 8.69
CA PRO A 24 1.96 6.15 9.00
C PRO A 24 0.97 6.22 7.80
N SER A 25 -0.02 5.33 7.76
CA SER A 25 -1.03 5.25 6.67
C SER A 25 -2.47 5.35 7.18
N MET A 26 -3.39 5.83 6.33
CA MET A 26 -4.83 5.89 6.66
C MET A 26 -5.41 4.48 6.85
N ASN A 27 -4.90 3.51 6.10
CA ASN A 27 -5.43 2.14 6.11
C ASN A 27 -5.27 1.48 7.48
N LEU A 28 -4.12 1.69 8.13
CA LEU A 28 -3.88 1.23 9.50
C LEU A 28 -4.86 1.84 10.51
N MET A 29 -5.14 3.14 10.38
CA MET A 29 -6.06 3.82 11.29
C MET A 29 -7.49 3.29 11.14
N GLY A 30 -7.93 3.04 9.90
CA GLY A 30 -9.21 2.40 9.61
C GLY A 30 -9.28 0.98 10.15
N GLU A 31 -8.27 0.14 9.91
CA GLU A 31 -8.23 -1.23 10.43
C GLU A 31 -8.26 -1.28 11.96
N ILE A 32 -7.55 -0.39 12.65
CA ILE A 32 -7.59 -0.32 14.13
C ILE A 32 -8.97 0.09 14.63
N SER A 33 -9.63 1.05 13.99
CA SER A 33 -10.99 1.47 14.38
C SER A 33 -12.01 0.33 14.18
N LEU A 34 -11.88 -0.44 13.09
CA LEU A 34 -12.71 -1.61 12.82
C LEU A 34 -12.43 -2.74 13.81
N LEU A 35 -11.17 -3.01 14.13
CA LEU A 35 -10.79 -3.99 15.14
C LEU A 35 -11.42 -3.64 16.50
N ASN A 36 -11.33 -2.38 16.94
CA ASN A 36 -11.90 -1.97 18.22
C ASN A 36 -13.41 -2.17 18.30
N SER A 37 -14.14 -1.82 17.24
CA SER A 37 -15.60 -2.03 17.19
C SER A 37 -15.99 -3.51 17.14
N LEU A 38 -15.28 -4.35 16.39
CA LEU A 38 -15.60 -5.78 16.28
C LEU A 38 -15.21 -6.57 17.54
N ILE A 39 -14.11 -6.21 18.21
CA ILE A 39 -13.74 -6.76 19.53
C ILE A 39 -14.86 -6.49 20.54
N SER A 40 -15.47 -5.30 20.50
CA SER A 40 -16.57 -4.96 21.40
C SER A 40 -17.82 -5.80 21.14
N TRP A 41 -18.01 -6.31 19.92
CA TRP A 41 -19.19 -7.08 19.55
C TRP A 41 -19.06 -8.57 19.91
N THR A 42 -17.97 -9.23 19.49
CA THR A 42 -17.69 -10.63 19.90
C THR A 42 -16.19 -10.93 19.89
N TRP A 43 -15.71 -11.60 20.94
CA TRP A 43 -14.31 -12.04 21.06
C TRP A 43 -13.87 -13.04 19.98
N VAL A 44 -14.81 -13.81 19.42
CA VAL A 44 -14.52 -14.79 18.36
C VAL A 44 -14.07 -14.12 17.06
N SER A 45 -14.51 -12.88 16.81
CA SER A 45 -14.18 -12.13 15.59
C SER A 45 -12.68 -11.80 15.46
N ILE A 46 -11.94 -11.79 16.57
CA ILE A 46 -10.51 -11.42 16.62
C ILE A 46 -9.66 -12.34 15.75
N LEU A 47 -9.88 -13.65 15.84
CA LEU A 47 -9.05 -14.63 15.13
C LEU A 47 -9.23 -14.51 13.61
N LEU A 48 -10.47 -14.28 13.15
CA LEU A 48 -10.77 -14.08 11.74
C LEU A 48 -10.15 -12.78 11.22
N LEU A 49 -10.23 -11.69 11.99
CA LEU A 49 -9.69 -10.38 11.61
C LEU A 49 -8.17 -10.40 11.50
N MET A 50 -7.47 -11.06 12.44
CA MET A 50 -6.02 -11.23 12.38
C MET A 50 -5.57 -11.99 11.13
N LEU A 51 -6.32 -13.02 10.70
CA LEU A 51 -6.00 -13.75 9.48
C LEU A 51 -6.24 -12.91 8.23
N LEU A 52 -7.33 -12.14 8.19
CA LEU A 52 -7.66 -11.26 7.07
C LEU A 52 -6.58 -10.19 6.85
N SER A 53 -6.13 -9.52 7.91
CA SER A 53 -5.07 -8.51 7.84
C SER A 53 -3.71 -9.13 7.44
N PHE A 54 -3.43 -10.35 7.89
CA PHE A 54 -2.20 -11.04 7.49
C PHE A 54 -2.21 -11.41 6.00
N PHE A 55 -3.30 -11.99 5.50
CA PHE A 55 -3.39 -12.37 4.09
C PHE A 55 -3.36 -11.17 3.14
N SER A 56 -3.98 -10.03 3.51
CA SER A 56 -3.90 -8.80 2.72
C SER A 56 -2.46 -8.27 2.63
N ALA A 57 -1.73 -8.29 3.75
CA ALA A 57 -0.34 -7.87 3.81
C ALA A 57 0.59 -8.78 2.97
N VAL A 58 0.39 -10.10 3.03
CA VAL A 58 1.17 -11.05 2.22
C VAL A 58 0.87 -10.88 0.72
N TYR A 59 -0.39 -10.67 0.34
CA TYR A 59 -0.77 -10.46 -1.05
C TYR A 59 -0.12 -9.19 -1.64
N THR A 60 -0.11 -8.09 -0.90
CA THR A 60 0.51 -6.83 -1.36
C THR A 60 2.03 -6.96 -1.53
N LEU A 61 2.71 -7.64 -0.60
CA LEU A 61 4.12 -7.99 -0.74
C LEU A 61 4.39 -8.91 -1.94
N PHE A 62 3.53 -9.91 -2.15
CA PHE A 62 3.65 -10.81 -3.28
C PHE A 62 3.56 -10.03 -4.60
N LEU A 63 2.58 -9.13 -4.73
CA LEU A 63 2.41 -8.28 -5.91
C LEU A 63 3.64 -7.40 -6.17
N TYR A 64 4.23 -6.80 -5.12
CA TYR A 64 5.45 -6.01 -5.24
C TYR A 64 6.64 -6.87 -5.71
N SER A 65 6.85 -8.04 -5.08
CA SER A 65 7.94 -8.94 -5.44
C SER A 65 7.82 -9.49 -6.86
N TYR A 66 6.61 -9.85 -7.30
CA TYR A 66 6.37 -10.38 -8.64
C TYR A 66 6.59 -9.33 -9.75
N SER A 67 6.26 -8.06 -9.48
CA SER A 67 6.42 -6.98 -10.47
C SER A 67 7.83 -6.39 -10.49
N GLN A 68 8.41 -6.08 -9.33
CA GLN A 68 9.66 -5.33 -9.24
C GLN A 68 10.90 -6.22 -9.16
N HIS A 69 10.80 -7.33 -8.43
CA HIS A 69 11.87 -8.33 -8.32
C HIS A 69 11.71 -9.42 -9.38
N GLY A 70 12.84 -9.99 -9.82
CA GLY A 70 12.87 -11.06 -10.81
C GLY A 70 13.65 -10.71 -12.07
N LYS A 71 13.96 -11.76 -12.83
CA LYS A 71 14.65 -11.64 -14.12
C LYS A 71 13.68 -11.11 -15.16
N ILE A 72 14.10 -10.06 -15.87
CA ILE A 72 13.33 -9.54 -17.01
C ILE A 72 13.33 -10.62 -18.09
N TYR A 73 12.14 -10.95 -18.59
CA TYR A 73 12.00 -11.89 -19.71
C TYR A 73 12.74 -11.35 -20.93
N SER A 74 13.70 -12.11 -21.45
CA SER A 74 14.63 -11.73 -22.52
C SER A 74 13.96 -11.40 -23.86
N GLY A 75 12.68 -11.73 -24.04
CA GLY A 75 11.90 -11.41 -25.24
C GLY A 75 11.16 -10.07 -25.23
N LYS A 76 11.21 -9.28 -24.14
CA LYS A 76 10.56 -7.95 -24.09
C LYS A 76 11.51 -6.88 -24.63
N PHE A 77 11.45 -6.64 -25.94
CA PHE A 77 12.31 -5.68 -26.65
C PHE A 77 11.88 -4.20 -26.55
N SER A 78 10.71 -3.88 -25.98
CA SER A 78 10.24 -2.50 -25.81
C SER A 78 10.21 -2.10 -24.33
N CYS A 79 11.36 -1.71 -23.78
CA CYS A 79 11.42 -0.99 -22.52
C CYS A 79 11.64 0.50 -22.82
N SER A 80 10.58 1.31 -22.82
CA SER A 80 10.69 2.76 -22.83
C SER A 80 10.94 3.26 -21.42
N SER A 81 11.95 4.10 -21.19
CA SER A 81 12.10 4.80 -19.90
C SER A 81 10.79 5.53 -19.53
N GLY A 82 10.37 5.43 -18.27
CA GLY A 82 9.11 5.99 -17.80
C GLY A 82 8.98 7.49 -18.11
N TYR A 83 7.79 7.93 -18.50
CA TYR A 83 7.55 9.32 -18.89
C TYR A 83 7.34 10.21 -17.65
N ILE A 84 7.71 11.48 -17.76
CA ILE A 84 7.50 12.49 -16.68
C ILE A 84 6.03 12.55 -16.25
N ARG A 85 5.09 12.38 -17.20
CA ARG A 85 3.65 12.32 -16.94
C ARG A 85 3.26 11.19 -15.98
N GLU A 86 3.90 10.04 -16.09
CA GLU A 86 3.61 8.88 -15.24
C GLU A 86 4.09 9.14 -13.80
N TYR A 87 5.26 9.76 -13.64
CA TYR A 87 5.75 10.17 -12.32
C TYR A 87 4.87 11.25 -11.66
N LEU A 88 4.39 12.22 -12.43
CA LEU A 88 3.44 13.23 -11.95
C LEU A 88 2.14 12.59 -11.47
N LEU A 89 1.59 11.63 -12.22
CA LEU A 89 0.38 10.90 -11.84
C LEU A 89 0.57 10.14 -10.51
N LEU A 90 1.70 9.46 -10.33
CA LEU A 90 2.01 8.73 -9.10
C LEU A 90 2.18 9.68 -7.92
N PHE A 91 2.88 10.79 -8.12
CA PHE A 91 3.05 11.83 -7.11
C PHE A 91 1.69 12.40 -6.66
N LEU A 92 0.81 12.70 -7.62
CA LEU A 92 -0.53 13.20 -7.35
C LEU A 92 -1.43 12.20 -6.61
N HIS A 93 -1.16 10.89 -6.66
CA HIS A 93 -1.87 9.90 -5.84
C HIS A 93 -1.26 9.80 -4.44
N TRP A 94 0.07 9.78 -4.37
CA TRP A 94 0.79 9.59 -3.12
C TRP A 94 0.72 10.81 -2.18
N PHE A 95 0.83 12.02 -2.74
CA PHE A 95 0.82 13.27 -1.98
C PHE A 95 -0.48 13.51 -1.19
N PRO A 96 -1.70 13.47 -1.77
CA PRO A 96 -2.93 13.67 -1.01
C PRO A 96 -3.14 12.57 0.04
N LEU A 97 -2.72 11.33 -0.27
CA LEU A 97 -2.86 10.21 0.65
C LEU A 97 -2.07 10.44 1.96
N ASN A 98 -0.84 10.95 1.87
CA ASN A 98 -0.07 11.33 3.05
C ASN A 98 -0.52 12.65 3.69
N LEU A 99 -1.07 13.59 2.92
CA LEU A 99 -1.62 14.81 3.50
C LEU A 99 -2.84 14.49 4.39
N LEU A 100 -3.65 13.51 3.97
CA LEU A 100 -4.77 12.99 4.74
C LEU A 100 -4.33 12.30 6.05
N THR A 101 -3.20 11.59 6.08
CA THR A 101 -2.70 10.97 7.33
C THR A 101 -2.32 11.99 8.38
N ILE A 102 -1.73 13.12 7.96
CA ILE A 102 -1.33 14.21 8.86
C ILE A 102 -2.56 14.94 9.42
N LYS A 103 -3.63 15.06 8.63
CA LYS A 103 -4.93 15.66 9.02
C LYS A 103 -5.94 14.61 9.50
N SER A 104 -5.47 13.43 9.90
CA SER A 104 -6.33 12.32 10.35
C SER A 104 -7.17 12.64 11.59
N SER A 105 -6.78 13.63 12.37
CA SER A 105 -7.56 14.12 13.52
C SER A 105 -8.98 14.55 13.14
N PHE A 106 -9.21 15.06 11.92
CA PHE A 106 -10.56 15.43 11.48
C PHE A 106 -11.49 14.21 11.30
N PHE A 107 -10.95 13.06 10.93
CA PHE A 107 -11.74 11.84 10.74
C PHE A 107 -11.94 11.08 12.05
N MET A 108 -10.93 11.02 12.92
CA MET A 108 -11.02 10.37 14.23
C MET A 108 -11.98 11.08 15.20
N LEU A 109 -12.19 12.40 15.05
CA LEU A 109 -13.09 13.17 15.93
C LEU A 109 -14.58 12.89 15.68
N TRP A 110 -14.93 12.25 14.57
CA TRP A 110 -16.33 11.98 14.20
C TRP A 110 -16.79 10.55 14.53
N ILE A 111 -15.91 9.74 15.13
CA ILE A 111 -16.17 8.38 15.65
C ILE A 111 -16.10 8.45 17.17
#